data_AF-A0A5R8YZU4-F1
#
_entry.id   AF-A0A5R8YZU4-F1
#
_cell.length_a   1.000
_cell.length_b   1.000
_cell.length_c   1.000
_cell.angle_alpha   90.00
_cell.angle_beta   90.00
_cell.angle_gamma   90.00
#
_symmetry.space_group_name_H-M   'P 1'
#
loop_
_entity.id
_entity.type
_entity.pdbx_description
1 polymer ?
#
loop_
_entity_poly.entity_id
_entity_poly.type
_entity_poly.pdbx_seq_one_letter_code
_entity_poly.pdbx_strand_id
1 'polypeptide(L)'
;MAALSGEAETLEACRDLTWWRTTDHSWQVEWRDGPQAAEVAALLVERIGEPGPEAAPTAPAGPATASTAVIDVMGVTFVLRAIDPFGMERLRSRPGLWRLSAVLDGPAGAGERSRQHWEELLGG
;
A
#
# COMPACT_ATOMS: atom_id res chain seq x y z
N MET A 1 21.21 -12.79 6.09
CA MET A 1 20.95 -12.15 4.78
C MET A 1 19.47 -12.25 4.36
N ALA A 2 18.50 -12.25 5.29
CA ALA A 2 17.07 -12.38 4.93
C ALA A 2 16.31 -11.03 4.89
N ALA A 3 16.73 -10.02 5.68
CA ALA A 3 16.07 -8.71 5.73
C ALA A 3 16.28 -7.89 4.44
N LEU A 4 17.52 -7.86 3.94
CA LEU A 4 17.90 -7.13 2.71
C LEU A 4 17.13 -7.56 1.45
N SER A 5 16.75 -8.84 1.33
CA SER A 5 15.96 -9.30 0.18
C SER A 5 14.51 -8.85 0.24
N GLY A 6 13.88 -8.83 1.43
CA GLY A 6 12.51 -8.35 1.59
C GLY A 6 12.39 -6.83 1.39
N GLU A 7 13.44 -6.07 1.75
CA GLU A 7 13.48 -4.61 1.61
C GLU A 7 13.55 -4.15 0.15
N ALA A 8 14.35 -4.81 -0.68
CA ALA A 8 14.41 -4.54 -2.12
C ALA A 8 13.09 -4.94 -2.82
N GLU A 9 12.54 -6.10 -2.47
CA GLU A 9 11.23 -6.55 -2.96
C GLU A 9 10.10 -5.56 -2.61
N THR A 10 10.19 -4.90 -1.45
CA THR A 10 9.20 -3.91 -1.00
C THR A 10 9.14 -2.69 -1.93
N LEU A 11 10.28 -2.17 -2.37
CA LEU A 11 10.33 -1.05 -3.31
C LEU A 11 10.06 -1.47 -4.76
N GLU A 12 10.44 -2.69 -5.15
CA GLU A 12 10.15 -3.26 -6.47
C GLU A 12 8.64 -3.52 -6.70
N ALA A 13 7.85 -3.60 -5.63
CA ALA A 13 6.41 -3.73 -5.72
C ALA A 13 5.69 -2.43 -6.15
N CYS A 14 6.35 -1.27 -6.07
CA CYS A 14 5.79 0.01 -6.47
C CYS A 14 5.52 0.04 -7.98
N ARG A 15 4.30 0.36 -8.39
CA ARG A 15 4.00 0.68 -9.80
C ARG A 15 3.84 2.18 -10.00
N ASP A 16 4.05 2.63 -11.23
CA ASP A 16 3.88 4.02 -11.62
C ASP A 16 4.62 5.02 -10.70
N LEU A 17 5.82 4.65 -10.25
CA LEU A 17 6.64 5.51 -9.40
C LEU A 17 7.00 6.80 -10.14
N THR A 18 6.66 7.93 -9.54
CA THR A 18 6.95 9.26 -10.05
C THR A 18 7.47 10.14 -8.93
N TRP A 19 8.34 11.09 -9.28
CA TRP A 19 8.80 12.11 -8.36
C TRP A 19 8.93 13.45 -9.06
N TRP A 20 8.65 14.51 -8.33
CA TRP A 20 8.80 15.88 -8.83
C TRP A 20 9.08 16.84 -7.69
N ARG A 21 9.65 17.99 -8.04
CA ARG A 21 9.92 19.06 -7.08
C ARG A 21 8.82 20.10 -7.15
N THR A 22 8.32 20.55 -6.01
CA THR A 22 7.31 21.59 -5.89
C THR A 22 7.94 22.97 -5.70
N THR A 23 7.11 24.02 -5.78
CA THR A 23 7.55 25.43 -5.67
C THR A 23 8.04 25.81 -4.28
N ASP A 24 7.65 25.06 -3.25
CA ASP A 24 8.14 25.18 -1.87
C ASP A 24 9.46 24.43 -1.62
N HIS A 25 10.11 23.97 -2.69
CA HIS A 25 11.35 23.19 -2.67
C HIS A 25 11.25 21.80 -2.05
N SER A 26 10.06 21.31 -1.70
CA SER A 26 9.86 19.92 -1.29
C SER A 26 9.87 18.96 -2.49
N TRP A 27 10.13 17.70 -2.22
CA TRP A 27 10.00 16.62 -3.18
C TRP A 27 8.70 15.86 -2.91
N GLN A 28 7.98 15.56 -3.97
CA GLN A 28 6.84 14.66 -3.96
C GLN A 28 7.30 13.34 -4.57
N VAL A 29 7.01 12.24 -3.88
CA VAL A 29 7.27 10.88 -4.35
C VAL A 29 5.96 10.12 -4.27
N GLU A 30 5.48 9.66 -5.41
CA GLU A 30 4.19 8.98 -5.52
C GLU A 30 4.37 7.65 -6.24
N TRP A 31 3.72 6.61 -5.73
CA TRP A 31 3.61 5.32 -6.38
C TRP A 31 2.18 4.79 -6.24
N ARG A 32 1.82 3.88 -7.14
CA ARG A 32 0.54 3.19 -7.16
C ARG A 32 0.74 1.71 -6.93
N ASP A 33 -0.11 1.13 -6.09
CA ASP A 33 0.02 -0.25 -5.62
C ASP A 33 1.39 -0.52 -4.94
N GLY A 34 1.42 -1.38 -3.93
CA GLY A 34 2.66 -1.70 -3.20
C GLY A 34 2.65 -1.17 -1.76
N PRO A 35 3.82 -0.87 -1.18
CA PRO A 35 3.95 -0.68 0.26
C PRO A 35 3.24 0.57 0.76
N GLN A 36 2.91 0.56 2.05
CA GLN A 36 2.33 1.72 2.72
C GLN A 36 3.35 2.85 2.81
N ALA A 37 2.88 4.10 2.69
CA ALA A 37 3.77 5.26 2.82
C ALA A 37 4.50 5.30 4.17
N ALA A 38 3.85 4.86 5.25
CA ALA A 38 4.47 4.75 6.57
C ALA A 38 5.61 3.70 6.63
N GLU A 39 5.45 2.56 5.95
CA GLU A 39 6.48 1.51 5.88
C GLU A 39 7.70 2.01 5.11
N VAL A 40 7.48 2.64 3.96
CA VAL A 40 8.55 3.24 3.16
C VAL A 40 9.24 4.37 3.94
N ALA A 41 8.49 5.23 4.64
CA ALA A 41 9.08 6.28 5.47
C ALA A 41 10.00 5.72 6.57
N ALA A 42 9.55 4.69 7.28
CA ALA A 42 10.35 4.05 8.32
C ALA A 42 11.64 3.44 7.76
N LEU A 43 11.53 2.73 6.64
CA LEU A 43 12.66 2.12 5.96
C LEU A 43 13.68 3.18 5.48
N LEU A 44 13.21 4.29 4.90
CA LEU A 44 14.08 5.38 4.46
C LEU A 44 14.77 6.08 5.63
N VAL A 45 14.08 6.33 6.74
CA VAL A 45 14.67 6.92 7.95
C VAL A 45 15.80 6.03 8.48
N GLU A 46 15.55 4.72 8.57
CA GLU A 46 16.54 3.76 9.03
C GLU A 46 17.76 3.73 8.09
N ARG A 47 17.54 3.64 6.77
CA ARG A 47 18.63 3.48 5.80
C ARG A 47 19.46 4.71 5.57
N ILE A 48 18.82 5.87 5.43
CA ILE A 48 19.54 7.12 5.18
C ILE A 48 20.23 7.59 6.47
N GLY A 49 19.63 7.31 7.63
CA GLY A 49 20.19 7.62 8.94
C GLY A 49 21.24 6.63 9.45
N GLU A 50 21.45 5.49 8.77
CA GLU A 50 22.38 4.45 9.20
C GLU A 50 23.81 5.00 9.25
N PRO A 51 24.57 4.83 10.35
CA PRO A 51 25.91 5.40 10.48
C PRO A 51 26.86 4.88 9.39
N GLY A 52 27.36 5.79 8.56
CA GLY A 52 28.20 5.46 7.42
C GLY A 52 28.66 6.70 6.65
N PRO A 53 29.51 6.54 5.62
CA PRO A 53 30.00 7.65 4.82
C PRO A 53 28.90 8.40 4.05
N GLU A 54 27.75 7.73 3.82
CA GLU A 54 26.57 8.28 3.12
C GLU A 54 25.45 8.69 4.07
N ALA A 55 25.68 8.60 5.39
CA ALA A 55 24.66 8.91 6.39
C ALA A 55 24.24 10.38 6.27
N ALA A 56 22.93 10.60 6.19
CA ALA A 56 22.33 11.91 6.15
C ALA A 56 21.31 12.05 7.29
N PRO A 57 21.38 13.11 8.11
CA PRO A 57 20.33 13.47 9.06
C PRO A 57 18.94 13.32 8.44
N THR A 58 18.20 12.32 8.91
CA THR A 58 16.88 11.96 8.41
C THR A 58 15.93 11.76 9.56
N ALA A 59 14.75 12.37 9.48
CA ALA A 59 13.75 12.29 10.53
C ALA A 59 12.33 12.32 9.96
N PRO A 60 11.35 11.69 10.62
CA PRO A 60 9.94 11.93 10.34
C PRO A 60 9.59 13.41 10.57
N ALA A 61 8.84 14.00 9.65
CA ALA A 61 8.44 15.41 9.68
C ALA A 61 6.93 15.62 9.83
N GLY A 62 6.17 14.55 10.00
CA GLY A 62 4.71 14.60 10.16
C GLY A 62 4.10 13.23 10.47
N PRO A 63 2.77 13.16 10.60
CA PRO A 63 2.08 11.89 10.79
C PRO A 63 2.30 10.97 9.59
N ALA A 64 2.57 9.69 9.87
CA ALA A 64 2.69 8.65 8.87
C ALA A 64 1.43 7.78 8.86
N THR A 65 0.88 7.58 7.68
CA THR A 65 -0.34 6.81 7.42
C THR A 65 -0.08 5.79 6.31
N ALA A 66 -1.05 4.92 6.05
CA ALA A 66 -0.94 3.96 4.96
C ALA A 66 -0.71 4.63 3.58
N SER A 67 -1.30 5.80 3.35
CA SER A 67 -1.28 6.48 2.04
C SER A 67 -0.38 7.69 1.98
N THR A 68 0.04 8.26 3.11
CA THR A 68 0.89 9.47 3.12
C THR A 68 1.83 9.47 4.31
N ALA A 69 3.07 9.88 4.09
CA ALA A 69 4.06 10.12 5.13
C ALA A 69 4.99 11.26 4.71
N VAL A 70 5.68 11.88 5.67
CA VAL A 70 6.61 12.98 5.42
C VAL A 70 7.91 12.72 6.18
N ILE A 71 9.03 12.84 5.48
CA ILE A 71 10.38 12.77 6.04
C ILE A 71 11.17 14.02 5.65
N ASP A 72 12.05 14.46 6.53
CA ASP A 72 13.07 15.46 6.21
C ASP A 72 14.43 14.77 6.11
N VAL A 73 15.14 15.00 5.01
CA VAL A 73 16.50 14.51 4.77
C VAL A 73 17.38 15.74 4.54
N MET A 74 18.37 15.97 5.40
CA MET A 74 19.27 17.13 5.29
C MET A 74 18.55 18.49 5.23
N GLY A 75 17.38 18.59 5.87
CA GLY A 75 16.54 19.79 5.83
C GLY A 75 15.74 19.97 4.53
N VAL A 76 15.68 18.94 3.67
CA VAL A 76 14.80 18.89 2.50
C VAL A 76 13.64 17.96 2.80
N THR A 77 12.42 18.47 2.63
CA THR A 77 11.19 17.71 2.86
C THR A 77 10.84 16.82 1.68
N PHE A 78 10.54 15.56 1.98
CA PHE A 78 10.01 14.57 1.06
C PHE A 78 8.62 14.14 1.52
N VAL A 79 7.63 14.35 0.66
CA VAL A 79 6.26 13.87 0.86
C VAL A 79 6.09 12.58 0.07
N LEU A 80 5.76 11.51 0.78
CA LEU A 80 5.56 10.18 0.24
C LEU A 80 4.08 9.90 0.10
N ARG A 81 3.63 9.44 -1.08
CA ARG A 81 2.22 9.13 -1.37
C ARG A 81 2.08 7.73 -1.97
N ALA A 82 1.42 6.84 -1.25
CA ALA A 82 1.00 5.54 -1.76
C ALA A 82 -0.46 5.63 -2.23
N ILE A 83 -0.67 5.51 -3.54
CA ILE A 83 -1.98 5.47 -4.17
C ILE A 83 -2.46 4.02 -4.21
N ASP A 84 -3.61 3.77 -3.59
CA ASP A 84 -4.19 2.43 -3.48
C ASP A 84 -3.17 1.36 -3.01
N PRO A 85 -2.54 1.52 -1.84
CA PRO A 85 -1.52 0.57 -1.36
C PRO A 85 -2.06 -0.86 -1.22
N PHE A 86 -3.38 -1.03 -1.08
CA PHE A 86 -4.04 -2.33 -0.99
C PHE A 86 -4.51 -2.90 -2.34
N GLY A 87 -4.33 -2.18 -3.46
CA GLY A 87 -4.79 -2.60 -4.79
C GLY A 87 -6.33 -2.76 -4.90
N MET A 88 -7.07 -2.06 -4.04
CA MET A 88 -8.52 -2.15 -3.92
C MET A 88 -9.26 -1.54 -5.12
N GLU A 89 -8.69 -0.56 -5.81
CA GLU A 89 -9.28 0.01 -7.04
C GLU A 89 -9.35 -1.05 -8.15
N ARG A 90 -8.33 -1.90 -8.28
CA ARG A 90 -8.35 -3.02 -9.24
C ARG A 90 -9.39 -4.08 -8.87
N LEU A 91 -9.59 -4.31 -7.58
CA LEU A 91 -10.62 -5.21 -7.08
C LEU A 91 -12.03 -4.64 -7.32
N ARG A 92 -12.23 -3.34 -7.18
CA ARG A 92 -13.51 -2.64 -7.45
C ARG A 92 -13.86 -2.56 -8.93
N SER A 93 -12.86 -2.41 -9.79
CA SER A 93 -13.05 -2.32 -11.25
C SER A 93 -13.30 -3.68 -11.91
N ARG A 94 -13.13 -4.82 -11.20
CA ARG A 94 -13.57 -6.14 -11.67
C ARG A 94 -15.08 -6.31 -11.44
N PRO A 95 -15.92 -6.37 -12.50
CA PRO A 95 -17.38 -6.39 -12.36
C PRO A 95 -18.01 -7.64 -11.70
N GLY A 96 -17.21 -8.62 -11.26
CA GLY A 96 -17.70 -9.96 -10.89
C GLY A 96 -17.65 -10.32 -9.40
N LEU A 97 -16.72 -9.79 -8.61
CA LEU A 97 -16.46 -10.29 -7.24
C LEU A 97 -17.35 -9.63 -6.17
N TRP A 98 -17.71 -8.36 -6.35
CA TRP A 98 -18.57 -7.62 -5.41
C TRP A 98 -20.06 -7.99 -5.50
N ARG A 99 -20.44 -8.82 -6.48
CA ARG A 99 -21.80 -9.37 -6.54
C ARG A 99 -22.06 -10.45 -5.49
N LEU A 100 -21.02 -11.05 -4.89
CA LEU A 100 -21.21 -12.08 -3.86
C LEU A 100 -21.71 -11.50 -2.52
N SER A 101 -21.20 -10.35 -2.07
CA SER A 101 -21.71 -9.71 -0.85
C SER A 101 -23.15 -9.22 -1.03
N ALA A 102 -23.48 -8.63 -2.18
CA ALA A 102 -24.85 -8.22 -2.50
C ALA A 102 -25.85 -9.40 -2.64
N VAL A 103 -25.36 -10.61 -2.93
CA VAL A 103 -26.16 -11.85 -2.93
C VAL A 103 -26.34 -12.41 -1.52
N LEU A 104 -25.39 -12.19 -0.62
CA LEU A 104 -25.48 -12.61 0.79
C LEU A 104 -26.39 -11.69 1.63
N ASP A 105 -26.52 -10.41 1.25
CA ASP A 105 -27.44 -9.44 1.88
C ASP A 105 -28.89 -9.51 1.33
N GLY A 106 -29.27 -10.62 0.68
CA GLY A 106 -30.66 -10.89 0.31
C GLY A 106 -31.57 -10.97 1.55
N PRO A 107 -32.84 -10.49 1.46
CA PRO A 107 -33.70 -10.30 2.62
C PRO A 107 -33.89 -11.63 3.36
N ALA A 108 -33.76 -11.57 4.69
CA ALA A 108 -33.97 -12.69 5.61
C ALA A 108 -35.19 -13.53 5.22
N GLY A 109 -34.96 -14.72 4.63
CA GLY A 109 -36.06 -15.59 4.21
C GLY A 109 -35.77 -16.69 3.18
N ALA A 110 -34.54 -16.90 2.72
CA ALA A 110 -34.20 -17.95 1.73
C ALA A 110 -33.35 -19.10 2.29
N GLY A 111 -33.53 -19.45 3.57
CA GLY A 111 -32.73 -20.44 4.30
C GLY A 111 -32.81 -21.89 3.80
N GLU A 112 -33.82 -22.28 3.02
CA GLU A 112 -33.96 -23.68 2.57
C GLU A 112 -33.24 -24.00 1.24
N ARG A 113 -33.12 -23.05 0.30
CA ARG A 113 -32.67 -23.36 -1.08
C ARG A 113 -31.16 -23.36 -1.28
N SER A 114 -30.41 -22.59 -0.49
CA SER A 114 -28.95 -22.51 -0.64
C SER A 114 -28.21 -23.74 -0.09
N ARG A 115 -28.86 -24.56 0.73
CA ARG A 115 -28.23 -25.73 1.34
C ARG A 115 -28.08 -26.90 0.36
N GLN A 116 -29.04 -27.06 -0.57
CA GLN A 116 -29.04 -28.14 -1.56
C GLN A 116 -28.02 -27.94 -2.70
N HIS A 117 -27.66 -26.69 -3.00
CA HIS A 117 -26.81 -26.39 -4.16
C HIS A 117 -25.34 -26.78 -3.96
N TRP A 118 -24.85 -26.79 -2.72
CA TRP A 118 -23.47 -27.18 -2.43
C TRP A 118 -23.26 -28.70 -2.39
N GLU A 119 -24.32 -29.48 -2.11
CA GLU A 119 -24.27 -30.95 -2.11
C GLU A 119 -24.23 -31.52 -3.54
N GLU A 120 -24.85 -30.87 -4.53
CA GLU A 120 -24.79 -31.29 -5.94
C GLU A 120 -23.41 -31.05 -6.60
N LEU A 121 -22.64 -30.07 -6.11
CA LEU A 121 -21.34 -29.71 -6.69
C LEU A 121 -20.16 -30.59 -6.21
N LEU A 122 -20.33 -31.34 -5.11
CA LEU A 122 -19.26 -32.15 -4.50
C LEU A 122 -19.40 -33.66 -4.76
N GLY A 123 -20.36 -34.07 -5.60
CA GLY A 123 -20.47 -35.43 -6.12
C GLY A 123 -21.22 -36.39 -5.18
N GLY A 124 -22.41 -36.81 -5.63
CA GLY A 124 -23.02 -38.08 -5.23
C GLY A 124 -22.44 -39.24 -6.04
#